data_AF-A0A1V9K4C3-F1
#
_entry.id   AF-A0A1V9K4C3-F1
#
_cell.length_a   1.000
_cell.length_b   1.000
_cell.length_c   1.000
_cell.angle_alpha   90.00
_cell.angle_beta   90.00
_cell.angle_gamma   90.00
#
_symmetry.space_group_name_H-M   'P 1'
#
loop_
_entity.id
_entity.type
_entity.pdbx_description
1 polymer ?
#
loop_
_entity_poly.entity_id
_entity_poly.type
_entity_poly.pdbx_seq_one_letter_code
_entity_poly.pdbx_strand_id
1 'polypeptide(L)'
;MTSTTSQQELFRFLEDRFVCAQACSQCARACALRASLMNPDGPEEQALVRRKGVLAAEVCETTCHMLSRQVAQDERDVRAQLEWCRDVCLECAEVFDGFPGAEGSAKTCRECAQACADFLATLS
;
A
#
# COMPACT_ATOMS: atom_id res chain seq x y z
N MET A 1 29.31 23.12 2.58
CA MET A 1 28.30 22.62 1.63
C MET A 1 27.72 21.25 2.02
N THR A 2 28.22 20.58 3.06
CA THR A 2 27.73 19.25 3.48
C THR A 2 26.40 19.27 4.22
N SER A 3 26.15 20.31 5.04
CA SER A 3 24.91 20.40 5.85
C SER A 3 23.63 20.62 5.03
N THR A 4 23.73 21.20 3.83
CA THR A 4 22.56 21.48 2.97
C THR A 4 22.10 20.23 2.24
N THR A 5 23.03 19.39 1.79
CA THR A 5 22.74 18.12 1.12
C THR A 5 22.08 17.14 2.09
N SER A 6 22.60 17.01 3.31
CA SER A 6 22.00 16.14 4.33
C SER A 6 20.57 16.55 4.74
N GLN A 7 20.28 17.86 4.68
CA GLN A 7 18.94 18.36 4.99
C GLN A 7 17.95 18.09 3.86
N GLN A 8 18.38 18.21 2.61
CA GLN A 8 17.57 17.88 1.43
C GLN A 8 17.25 16.38 1.37
N GLU A 9 18.22 15.52 1.70
CA GLU A 9 18.03 14.07 1.78
C GLU A 9 17.01 13.69 2.87
N LEU A 10 17.09 14.33 4.04
CA LEU A 10 16.11 14.12 5.11
C LEU A 10 14.70 14.57 4.69
N PHE A 11 14.55 15.73 4.05
CA PHE A 11 13.24 16.18 3.58
C PHE A 11 12.66 15.23 2.54
N ARG A 12 13.47 14.78 1.57
CA ARG A 12 13.04 13.79 0.58
C ARG A 12 12.56 12.50 1.25
N PHE A 13 13.33 11.96 2.19
CA PHE A 13 12.94 10.78 2.95
C PHE A 13 11.60 10.95 3.67
N LEU A 14 11.39 12.10 4.32
CA LEU A 14 10.14 12.39 5.03
C LEU A 14 8.95 12.57 4.07
N GLU A 15 9.17 13.23 2.93
CA GLU A 15 8.15 13.39 1.88
C GLU A 15 7.75 12.03 1.29
N ASP A 16 8.72 11.20 0.90
CA ASP A 16 8.46 9.89 0.29
C ASP A 16 7.77 8.94 1.30
N ARG A 17 8.18 9.02 2.58
CA ARG A 17 7.49 8.32 3.68
C ARG A 17 6.03 8.76 3.83
N PHE A 18 5.76 10.07 3.78
CA PHE A 18 4.40 10.60 3.89
C PHE A 18 3.54 10.20 2.69
N VAL A 19 4.09 10.30 1.47
CA VAL A 19 3.43 9.87 0.23
C VAL A 19 3.06 8.40 0.30
N CYS A 20 3.98 7.54 0.75
CA CYS A 20 3.74 6.12 0.93
C CYS A 20 2.64 5.83 1.97
N ALA A 21 2.69 6.49 3.14
CA ALA A 21 1.67 6.33 4.17
C ALA A 21 0.28 6.76 3.68
N GLN A 22 0.20 7.89 2.96
CA GLN A 22 -1.04 8.39 2.39
C GLN A 22 -1.62 7.43 1.34
N ALA A 23 -0.78 6.92 0.45
CA ALA A 23 -1.18 5.95 -0.57
C ALA A 23 -1.69 4.65 0.07
N CYS A 24 -1.02 4.15 1.11
CA CYS A 24 -1.47 3.01 1.90
C CYS A 24 -2.83 3.27 2.55
N SER A 25 -3.05 4.42 3.20
CA SER A 25 -4.36 4.74 3.77
C SER A 25 -5.47 4.81 2.72
N GLN A 26 -5.19 5.32 1.52
CA GLN A 26 -6.18 5.41 0.45
C GLN A 26 -6.51 4.02 -0.10
N CYS A 27 -5.47 3.20 -0.33
CA CYS A 27 -5.60 1.83 -0.79
C CYS A 27 -6.39 0.97 0.19
N ALA A 28 -6.10 1.09 1.49
CA ALA A 28 -6.80 0.36 2.54
C ALA A 28 -8.32 0.58 2.46
N ARG A 29 -8.74 1.84 2.37
CA ARG A 29 -10.15 2.23 2.25
C ARG A 29 -10.78 1.75 0.95
N ALA A 30 -10.10 1.91 -0.18
CA ALA A 30 -10.60 1.47 -1.49
C ALA A 30 -10.81 -0.04 -1.55
N CYS A 31 -9.87 -0.81 -0.98
CA CYS A 31 -9.93 -2.27 -0.93
C CYS A 31 -10.99 -2.77 0.04
N ALA A 32 -11.12 -2.14 1.22
CA ALA A 32 -12.17 -2.47 2.18
C ALA A 32 -13.57 -2.20 1.60
N LEU A 33 -13.77 -1.05 0.93
CA LEU A 33 -15.01 -0.75 0.24
C LEU A 33 -15.30 -1.79 -0.85
N ARG A 34 -14.30 -2.13 -1.68
CA ARG A 34 -14.45 -3.17 -2.71
C ARG A 34 -14.90 -4.51 -2.12
N ALA A 35 -14.24 -4.95 -1.05
CA ALA A 35 -14.56 -6.20 -0.37
C ALA A 35 -15.98 -6.19 0.22
N SER A 36 -16.45 -5.04 0.73
CA SER A 36 -17.81 -4.90 1.30
C SER A 36 -18.93 -5.03 0.28
N LEU A 37 -18.65 -4.79 -1.00
CA LEU A 37 -19.63 -4.91 -2.09
C LEU A 37 -19.80 -6.37 -2.56
N MET A 38 -18.91 -7.28 -2.15
CA MET A 38 -18.93 -8.68 -2.60
C MET A 38 -19.76 -9.54 -1.65
N ASN A 39 -20.60 -10.41 -2.22
CA ASN A 39 -21.36 -11.38 -1.45
C ASN A 39 -20.44 -12.52 -0.95
N PRO A 40 -20.35 -12.81 0.36
CA PRO A 40 -19.58 -13.93 0.90
C PRO A 40 -19.98 -15.28 0.32
N ASP A 41 -21.27 -15.45 0.00
CA ASP A 41 -21.85 -16.67 -0.59
C ASP A 41 -22.01 -16.54 -2.12
N GLY A 42 -21.36 -15.54 -2.72
CA GLY A 42 -21.37 -15.31 -4.15
C GLY A 42 -20.54 -16.33 -4.96
N PRO A 43 -20.50 -16.18 -6.29
CA PRO A 43 -19.61 -16.97 -7.15
C PRO A 43 -18.15 -16.87 -6.72
N GLU A 44 -17.35 -17.87 -7.08
CA GLU A 44 -15.94 -17.99 -6.69
C GLU A 44 -15.12 -16.71 -6.99
N GLU A 45 -15.40 -16.05 -8.12
CA GLU A 45 -14.78 -14.79 -8.52
C GLU A 45 -15.05 -13.65 -7.51
N GLN A 46 -16.29 -13.51 -7.03
CA GLN A 46 -16.62 -12.53 -5.99
C GLN A 46 -15.95 -12.86 -4.66
N ALA A 47 -15.89 -14.15 -4.31
CA ALA A 47 -15.19 -14.60 -3.11
C ALA A 47 -13.67 -14.34 -3.21
N LEU A 48 -13.07 -14.47 -4.40
CA LEU A 48 -11.67 -14.13 -4.65
C LEU A 48 -11.43 -12.62 -4.52
N VAL A 49 -12.23 -11.78 -5.19
CA VAL A 49 -12.18 -10.31 -5.09
C VAL A 49 -12.31 -9.86 -3.64
N ARG A 50 -13.25 -10.45 -2.89
CA ARG A 50 -13.44 -10.15 -1.47
C ARG A 50 -12.20 -10.50 -0.65
N ARG A 51 -11.66 -11.72 -0.80
CA ARG A 51 -10.50 -12.19 -0.04
C ARG A 51 -9.27 -11.33 -0.31
N LYS A 52 -8.98 -11.02 -1.57
CA LYS A 52 -7.86 -10.15 -1.95
C LYS A 52 -8.06 -8.71 -1.48
N GLY A 53 -9.29 -8.18 -1.57
CA GLY A 53 -9.62 -6.86 -1.05
C GLY A 53 -9.44 -6.74 0.47
N VAL A 54 -9.82 -7.76 1.26
CA VAL A 54 -9.59 -7.77 2.72
C VAL A 54 -8.10 -7.81 3.03
N LEU A 55 -7.35 -8.71 2.39
CA LEU A 55 -5.90 -8.82 2.62
C LEU A 55 -5.17 -7.52 2.28
N ALA A 56 -5.48 -6.93 1.13
CA ALA A 56 -4.92 -5.65 0.71
C ALA A 56 -5.29 -4.52 1.68
N ALA A 57 -6.53 -4.51 2.19
CA ALA A 57 -6.96 -3.53 3.18
C ALA A 57 -6.14 -3.63 4.49
N GLU A 58 -5.98 -4.83 5.02
CA GLU A 58 -5.27 -5.07 6.28
C GLU A 58 -3.77 -4.75 6.18
N VAL A 59 -3.10 -5.17 5.09
CA VAL A 59 -1.68 -4.91 4.91
C VAL A 59 -1.43 -3.41 4.71
N CYS A 60 -2.28 -2.72 3.94
CA CYS A 60 -2.14 -1.28 3.71
C CYS A 60 -2.40 -0.47 4.99
N GLU A 61 -3.40 -0.86 5.78
CA GLU A 61 -3.68 -0.20 7.07
C GLU A 61 -2.49 -0.36 8.03
N THR A 62 -1.97 -1.58 8.15
CA THR A 62 -0.79 -1.88 8.98
C THR A 62 0.43 -1.07 8.54
N THR A 63 0.66 -0.99 7.22
CA THR A 63 1.78 -0.24 6.65
C THR A 63 1.62 1.25 6.88
N CYS A 64 0.42 1.82 6.65
CA CYS A 64 0.14 3.24 6.94
C CYS A 64 0.40 3.58 8.41
N HIS A 65 -0.10 2.75 9.34
CA HIS A 65 0.15 2.94 10.77
C HIS A 65 1.63 2.85 11.11
N MET A 66 2.33 1.86 10.56
CA MET A 66 3.77 1.70 10.72
C MET A 66 4.50 2.98 10.28
N LEU A 67 4.24 3.47 9.07
CA LEU A 67 4.88 4.66 8.50
C LEU A 67 4.44 5.97 9.19
N SER A 68 3.34 5.99 9.93
CA SER A 68 2.89 7.18 10.66
C SER A 68 3.54 7.35 12.04
N ARG A 69 4.24 6.33 12.55
CA ARG A 69 4.83 6.36 13.90
C ARG A 69 6.20 7.04 13.93
N GLN A 70 6.39 8.05 14.78
CA GLN A 70 7.67 8.75 14.95
C GLN A 70 8.73 7.97 15.77
N VAL A 71 8.47 6.72 16.15
CA VAL A 71 9.41 5.92 16.97
C VAL A 71 10.54 5.41 16.09
N ALA A 72 11.73 5.16 16.65
CA ALA A 72 12.78 4.43 15.95
C ALA A 72 12.26 3.05 15.51
N GLN A 73 12.21 2.82 14.20
CA GLN A 73 11.79 1.56 13.59
C GLN A 73 13.03 0.86 13.04
N ASP A 74 13.08 -0.47 13.15
CA ASP A 74 14.11 -1.23 12.46
C ASP A 74 13.88 -1.10 10.95
N GLU A 75 14.89 -0.63 10.22
CA GLU A 75 14.83 -0.45 8.76
C GLU A 75 14.54 -1.77 8.04
N ARG A 76 15.02 -2.91 8.59
CA ARG A 76 14.75 -4.24 8.03
C ARG A 76 13.28 -4.61 8.12
N ASP A 77 12.64 -4.29 9.24
CA ASP A 77 11.20 -4.54 9.44
C ASP A 77 10.36 -3.64 8.53
N VAL A 78 10.76 -2.38 8.38
CA VAL A 78 10.10 -1.44 7.44
C VAL A 78 10.24 -1.93 6.00
N ARG A 79 11.44 -2.34 5.59
CA ARG A 79 11.70 -2.88 4.25
C ARG A 79 10.83 -4.12 3.98
N ALA A 80 10.83 -5.09 4.89
CA ALA A 80 10.04 -6.31 4.75
C ALA A 80 8.53 -6.02 4.66
N GLN A 81 8.02 -5.09 5.46
CA GLN A 81 6.61 -4.70 5.42
C GLN A 81 6.24 -4.03 4.09
N LEU A 82 7.09 -3.12 3.58
CA LEU A 82 6.83 -2.42 2.33
C LEU A 82 6.89 -3.35 1.12
N GLU A 83 7.84 -4.28 1.09
CA GLU A 83 7.94 -5.31 0.05
C GLU A 83 6.67 -6.16 0.02
N TRP A 84 6.23 -6.63 1.19
CA TRP A 84 5.00 -7.40 1.30
C TRP A 84 3.75 -6.59 0.91
N CYS A 85 3.64 -5.34 1.37
CA CYS A 85 2.54 -4.45 0.99
C CYS A 85 2.49 -4.21 -0.52
N ARG A 86 3.64 -4.00 -1.16
CA ARG A 86 3.76 -3.82 -2.61
C ARG A 86 3.25 -5.04 -3.35
N ASP A 87 3.73 -6.23 -3.01
CA ASP A 87 3.40 -7.46 -3.72
C ASP A 87 1.91 -7.81 -3.54
N VAL A 88 1.35 -7.65 -2.34
CA VAL A 88 -0.09 -7.82 -2.10
C VAL A 88 -0.93 -6.82 -2.92
N CYS A 89 -0.50 -5.56 -3.01
CA CYS A 89 -1.21 -4.57 -3.82
C CYS A 89 -1.20 -4.94 -5.31
N LEU A 90 -0.08 -5.42 -5.85
CA LEU A 90 0.01 -5.84 -7.25
C LEU A 90 -0.89 -7.06 -7.52
N GLU A 91 -0.83 -8.09 -6.68
CA GLU A 91 -1.71 -9.26 -6.79
C GLU A 91 -3.20 -8.88 -6.69
N CYS A 92 -3.54 -7.94 -5.81
CA CYS A 92 -4.91 -7.46 -5.67
C CYS A 92 -5.37 -6.69 -6.91
N ALA A 93 -4.50 -5.85 -7.48
CA ALA A 93 -4.78 -5.11 -8.71
C ALA A 93 -5.09 -6.04 -9.89
N GLU A 94 -4.31 -7.12 -10.06
CA GLU A 94 -4.54 -8.13 -11.10
C GLU A 94 -5.92 -8.79 -10.97
N VAL A 95 -6.31 -9.14 -9.74
CA VAL A 95 -7.65 -9.71 -9.47
C VAL A 95 -8.75 -8.69 -9.75
N PHE A 96 -8.55 -7.43 -9.39
CA PHE A 96 -9.53 -6.37 -9.65
C PHE A 96 -9.65 -6.01 -11.14
N ASP A 97 -8.58 -6.09 -11.93
CA ASP A 97 -8.65 -5.83 -13.38
C ASP A 97 -9.55 -6.85 -14.10
N GLY A 98 -9.69 -8.06 -13.54
CA GLY A 98 -10.60 -9.09 -14.05
C GLY A 98 -12.08 -8.86 -13.72
N PHE A 99 -12.40 -7.94 -12.80
CA PHE A 99 -13.74 -7.81 -12.25
C PHE A 99 -14.42 -6.47 -12.66
N PRO A 100 -15.57 -6.51 -13.36
CA PRO A 100 -16.25 -5.29 -13.81
C PRO A 100 -16.56 -4.30 -12.68
N GLY A 101 -16.23 -3.04 -12.89
CA GLY A 101 -16.47 -1.97 -11.92
C GLY A 101 -15.42 -1.88 -10.81
N ALA A 102 -14.34 -2.68 -10.85
CA ALA A 102 -13.22 -2.64 -9.91
C ALA A 102 -11.98 -1.86 -10.40
N GLU A 103 -12.07 -1.21 -11.56
CA GLU A 103 -10.96 -0.51 -12.22
C GLU A 103 -10.37 0.61 -11.35
N GLY A 104 -11.23 1.34 -10.63
CA GLY A 104 -10.80 2.36 -9.68
C GLY A 104 -10.00 1.77 -8.51
N SER A 105 -10.45 0.65 -7.96
CA SER A 105 -9.76 -0.05 -6.87
C SER A 105 -8.42 -0.63 -7.35
N ALA A 106 -8.38 -1.18 -8.57
CA ALA A 106 -7.15 -1.71 -9.18
C ALA A 106 -6.11 -0.60 -9.39
N LYS A 107 -6.55 0.56 -9.88
CA LYS A 107 -5.70 1.75 -10.03
C LYS A 107 -5.11 2.18 -8.69
N THR A 108 -5.93 2.29 -7.64
CA THR A 108 -5.44 2.67 -6.30
C THR A 108 -4.42 1.67 -5.75
N CYS A 109 -4.61 0.36 -5.99
CA CYS A 109 -3.62 -0.66 -5.61
C CYS A 109 -2.28 -0.45 -6.31
N ARG A 110 -2.28 -0.15 -7.63
CA ARG A 110 -1.05 0.15 -8.39
C ARG A 110 -0.35 1.41 -7.91
N GLU A 111 -1.11 2.47 -7.63
CA GLU A 111 -0.56 3.72 -7.06
C GLU A 111 0.09 3.48 -5.70
N CYS A 112 -0.53 2.65 -4.85
CA CYS A 112 0.03 2.24 -3.57
C CYS A 112 1.31 1.41 -3.73
N ALA A 113 1.31 0.43 -4.64
CA ALA A 113 2.49 -0.38 -4.93
C ALA A 113 3.67 0.48 -5.41
N GLN A 114 3.40 1.46 -6.29
CA GLN A 114 4.42 2.41 -6.75
C GLN A 114 4.97 3.23 -5.59
N ALA A 115 4.11 3.81 -4.74
CA ALA A 115 4.55 4.59 -3.59
C ALA A 115 5.37 3.76 -2.58
N CYS A 116 5.04 2.47 -2.39
CA CYS A 116 5.85 1.54 -1.59
C CYS A 116 7.23 1.32 -2.22
N ALA A 117 7.29 1.12 -3.54
CA ALA A 117 8.56 0.93 -4.26
C ALA A 117 9.44 2.19 -4.23
N ASP A 118 8.84 3.37 -4.38
CA ASP A 118 9.55 4.65 -4.33
C ASP A 118 10.15 4.87 -2.95
N PHE A 119 9.39 4.64 -1.87
CA PHE A 119 9.92 4.78 -0.52
C PHE A 119 10.98 3.71 -0.19
N LEU A 120 10.80 2.47 -0.63
CA LEU A 120 11.82 1.40 -0.51
C LEU A 120 13.17 1.81 -1.14
N ALA A 121 13.15 2.55 -2.25
CA ALA A 121 14.36 3.02 -2.92
C ALA A 121 15.12 4.09 -2.11
N THR A 122 14.47 4.70 -1.11
CA THR A 122 15.12 5.66 -0.18
C THR A 122 15.71 5.01 1.05
N LEU A 123 15.35 3.75 1.34
CA LEU A 123 15.89 3.00 2.48
C LEU A 123 17.29 2.49 2.15
N SER A 124 18.25 2.74 3.03
CA SER A 124 19.68 2.40 2.87
C SER A 124 20.00 0.91 3.02
#